data_AF-A0A6C0LKS5-F1
#
_entry.id   AF-A0A6C0LKS5-F1
#
_cell.length_a   1.000
_cell.length_b   1.000
_cell.length_c   1.000
_cell.angle_alpha   90.00
_cell.angle_beta   90.00
_cell.angle_gamma   90.00
#
_symmetry.space_group_name_H-M   'P 1'
#
loop_
_entity.id
_entity.type
_entity.pdbx_description
1 polymer ?
#
loop_
_entity_poly.entity_id
_entity_poly.type
_entity_poly.pdbx_seq_one_letter_code
_entity_poly.pdbx_strand_id
1 'polypeptide(L)'
;MTAFTDFADNTKDISVMIGVALAFLALSSLSKNLIGGYGKLIQFIATLVMMYASLMFLKNIHTIFTVTPDIMYSPEHALYKKNIFAGCLLCVILFVLVVYSTYTVFY
;
A
#
# COMPACT_ATOMS: atom_id res chain seq x y z
N MET A 1 13.54 18.17 -10.51
CA MET A 1 13.21 16.73 -10.58
C MET A 1 12.00 16.59 -11.50
N THR A 2 11.92 15.53 -12.29
CA THR A 2 10.75 15.30 -13.17
C THR A 2 9.66 14.61 -12.35
N ALA A 3 8.38 14.85 -12.64
CA ALA A 3 7.26 14.25 -11.88
C ALA A 3 7.33 12.71 -11.78
N PHE A 4 8.04 12.07 -12.73
CA PHE A 4 8.33 10.64 -12.75
C PHE A 4 9.37 10.19 -11.72
N THR A 5 10.42 10.97 -11.48
CA THR A 5 11.42 10.64 -10.43
C THR A 5 10.78 10.77 -9.05
N ASP A 6 9.98 11.82 -8.83
CA ASP A 6 9.30 12.03 -7.55
C ASP A 6 8.28 10.92 -7.27
N PHE A 7 7.56 10.45 -8.30
CA PHE A 7 6.65 9.31 -8.16
C PHE A 7 7.38 8.00 -7.85
N ALA A 8 8.51 7.74 -8.50
CA ALA A 8 9.28 6.53 -8.26
C ALA A 8 9.82 6.48 -6.83
N ASP A 9 10.36 7.60 -6.34
CA ASP A 9 10.86 7.72 -4.96
C ASP A 9 9.71 7.60 -3.95
N ASN A 10 8.60 8.32 -4.15
CA ASN A 10 7.43 8.20 -3.28
C ASN A 10 6.84 6.78 -3.27
N THR A 11 6.80 6.11 -4.43
CA THR A 11 6.30 4.73 -4.53
C THR A 11 7.21 3.74 -3.79
N LYS A 12 8.52 3.96 -3.81
CA LYS A 12 9.48 3.16 -3.05
C LYS A 12 9.23 3.28 -1.55
N ASP A 13 9.08 4.50 -1.05
CA ASP A 13 8.82 4.75 0.38
C ASP A 13 7.48 4.16 0.83
N ILE A 14 6.45 4.30 0.01
CA ILE A 14 5.14 3.67 0.23
C ILE A 14 5.26 2.14 0.27
N SER A 15 6.04 1.55 -0.64
CA SER A 15 6.26 0.10 -0.69
C SER A 15 6.96 -0.42 0.57
N VAL A 16 7.92 0.34 1.10
CA VAL A 16 8.57 0.02 2.38
C VAL A 16 7.56 0.11 3.52
N MET A 17 6.73 1.16 3.57
CA MET A 17 5.71 1.33 4.60
C MET A 17 4.70 0.18 4.61
N ILE A 18 4.26 -0.26 3.42
CA ILE A 18 3.39 -1.43 3.26
C ILE A 18 4.10 -2.70 3.73
N GLY A 19 5.35 -2.91 3.32
CA GLY A 19 6.13 -4.09 3.73
C GLY A 19 6.30 -4.18 5.25
N VAL A 20 6.58 -3.05 5.90
CA VAL A 20 6.67 -2.98 7.37
C VAL A 20 5.32 -3.29 8.02
N ALA A 21 4.22 -2.71 7.54
CA ALA A 21 2.90 -2.99 8.09
C ALA A 21 2.47 -4.46 7.90
N LEU A 22 2.80 -5.07 6.77
CA LEU A 22 2.61 -6.50 6.52
C LEU A 22 3.41 -7.37 7.50
N ALA A 23 4.67 -7.00 7.77
CA ALA A 23 5.48 -7.70 8.75
C ALA A 23 4.85 -7.64 10.15
N PHE A 24 4.34 -6.48 10.56
CA PHE A 24 3.62 -6.35 11.84
C PHE A 24 2.31 -7.15 11.87
N LEU A 25 1.55 -7.19 10.78
CA LEU A 25 0.36 -8.05 10.67
C LEU A 25 0.72 -9.53 10.78
N ALA A 26 1.78 -9.97 10.12
CA ALA A 26 2.25 -11.35 10.19
C ALA A 26 2.73 -11.71 11.60
N LEU A 27 3.52 -10.85 12.24
CA LEU A 27 3.99 -11.04 13.63
C LEU A 27 2.81 -11.08 14.61
N SER A 28 1.82 -10.19 14.46
CA SER A 28 0.61 -10.21 15.28
C SER A 28 -0.17 -11.52 15.08
N SER A 29 -0.35 -11.97 13.83
CA SER A 29 -1.06 -13.21 13.53
C SER A 29 -0.37 -14.45 14.08
N LEU A 30 0.97 -14.53 14.00
CA LEU A 30 1.76 -15.64 14.52
C LEU A 30 1.80 -15.66 16.05
N SER A 31 1.77 -14.48 16.66
CA SER A 31 1.82 -14.32 18.12
C SER A 31 0.46 -14.41 18.80
N LYS A 32 -0.64 -14.66 18.06
CA LYS A 32 -1.99 -14.89 18.62
C LYS A 32 -2.01 -15.92 19.75
N ASN A 33 -1.14 -16.93 19.71
CA ASN A 33 -1.03 -17.96 20.74
C ASN A 33 -0.09 -17.61 21.91
N LEU A 34 0.75 -16.57 21.78
CA LEU A 34 1.78 -16.21 22.77
C LEU A 34 1.49 -14.91 23.53
N ILE A 35 0.78 -13.96 22.91
CA ILE A 35 0.74 -12.56 23.39
C ILE A 35 -0.64 -12.11 23.89
N GLY A 36 -1.67 -12.96 23.81
CA GLY A 36 -3.02 -12.62 24.29
C GLY A 36 -3.62 -11.38 23.59
N GLY A 37 -4.46 -10.62 24.29
CA GLY A 37 -5.24 -9.50 23.74
C GLY A 37 -4.42 -8.36 23.08
N TYR A 38 -3.12 -8.24 23.37
CA TYR A 38 -2.25 -7.23 22.77
C TYR A 38 -2.01 -7.44 21.26
N GLY A 39 -2.16 -8.68 20.76
CA GLY A 39 -2.07 -8.97 19.33
C GLY A 39 -3.09 -8.17 18.51
N LYS A 40 -4.31 -7.99 19.04
CA LYS A 40 -5.38 -7.22 18.37
C LYS A 40 -5.04 -5.74 18.22
N LEU A 41 -4.38 -5.12 19.20
CA LEU A 41 -3.93 -3.72 19.13
C LEU A 41 -2.86 -3.53 18.04
N ILE A 42 -1.86 -4.42 18.00
CA ILE A 42 -0.82 -4.38 16.95
C ILE A 42 -1.45 -4.58 15.57
N GLN A 43 -2.41 -5.50 15.46
CA GLN A 43 -3.14 -5.76 14.22
C GLN A 43 -3.94 -4.53 13.76
N PHE A 44 -4.60 -3.84 14.68
CA PHE A 44 -5.34 -2.61 14.39
C PHE A 44 -4.42 -1.48 13.92
N ILE A 45 -3.30 -1.24 14.61
CA ILE A 45 -2.32 -0.22 14.22
C ILE A 45 -1.74 -0.52 12.84
N ALA A 46 -1.34 -1.77 12.58
CA ALA A 46 -0.80 -2.15 11.28
C ALA A 46 -1.83 -1.99 10.15
N THR A 47 -3.11 -2.25 10.44
CA THR A 47 -4.21 -2.04 9.50
C THR A 47 -4.41 -0.54 9.18
N LEU A 48 -4.29 0.35 10.17
CA LEU A 48 -4.34 1.80 9.94
C LEU A 48 -3.16 2.30 9.09
N VAL A 49 -1.95 1.81 9.34
CA VAL A 49 -0.76 2.15 8.53
C VAL A 49 -0.94 1.71 7.08
N MET A 50 -1.47 0.50 6.85
CA MET A 50 -1.80 0.00 5.50
C MET A 50 -2.81 0.89 4.78
N MET A 51 -3.85 1.34 5.49
CA MET A 51 -4.86 2.23 4.94
C MET A 51 -4.25 3.58 4.54
N TYR A 52 -3.40 4.16 5.39
CA TYR A 52 -2.70 5.41 5.10
C TYR A 52 -1.75 5.29 3.90
N ALA A 53 -0.96 4.21 3.83
CA ALA A 53 -0.04 3.98 2.71
C ALA A 53 -0.80 3.84 1.38
N SER A 54 -1.96 3.17 1.40
CA SER A 54 -2.83 3.04 0.22
C SER A 54 -3.38 4.39 -0.25
N LEU A 55 -3.77 5.27 0.68
CA LEU A 55 -4.24 6.64 0.36
C LEU A 55 -3.11 7.51 -0.23
N MET A 56 -1.90 7.41 0.31
CA MET A 56 -0.72 8.09 -0.25
C MET A 56 -0.43 7.63 -1.67
N PHE A 57 -0.52 6.33 -1.94
CA PHE A 57 -0.32 5.79 -3.28
C PHE A 57 -1.34 6.34 -4.28
N LEU A 58 -2.62 6.38 -3.88
CA LEU A 58 -3.70 6.92 -4.71
C LEU A 58 -3.47 8.40 -5.04
N LYS A 59 -3.03 9.20 -4.06
CA LYS A 59 -2.67 10.61 -4.28
C LYS A 59 -1.53 10.76 -5.28
N ASN A 60 -0.47 9.95 -5.17
CA ASN A 60 0.66 10.00 -6.08
C ASN A 60 0.27 9.63 -7.52
N ILE A 61 -0.60 8.63 -7.69
CA ILE A 61 -1.16 8.31 -9.01
C ILE A 61 -1.95 9.51 -9.56
N HIS A 62 -2.84 10.10 -8.76
CA HIS A 62 -3.64 11.24 -9.19
C HIS A 62 -2.76 12.41 -9.66
N THR A 63 -1.73 12.77 -8.89
CA THR A 63 -0.76 13.81 -9.27
C THR A 63 -0.08 13.50 -10.60
N ILE A 64 0.36 12.26 -10.80
CA ILE A 64 0.95 11.82 -12.07
C ILE A 64 0.00 11.98 -13.24
N PHE A 65 -1.26 11.57 -13.09
CA PHE A 65 -2.26 11.67 -14.15
C PHE A 65 -2.61 13.13 -14.48
N THR A 66 -2.57 14.02 -13.49
CA THR A 66 -2.79 15.46 -13.72
C THR A 66 -1.61 16.14 -14.43
N VAL A 67 -0.37 15.74 -14.15
CA VAL A 67 0.83 16.33 -14.75
C VAL A 67 1.10 15.75 -16.14
N THR A 68 0.78 14.49 -16.38
CA THR A 68 1.04 13.81 -17.65
C THR A 68 -0.14 12.89 -18.02
N PRO A 69 -1.21 13.44 -18.63
CA PRO A 69 -2.42 12.69 -18.94
C PRO A 69 -2.18 11.57 -19.98
N ASP A 70 -1.18 11.72 -20.85
CA ASP A 70 -0.86 10.75 -21.91
C ASP A 70 0.01 9.55 -21.44
N ILE A 71 0.28 9.43 -20.14
CA ILE A 71 1.08 8.32 -19.56
C ILE A 71 0.57 6.93 -19.91
N MET A 72 -0.73 6.79 -20.18
CA MET A 72 -1.35 5.51 -20.51
C MET A 72 -1.23 5.14 -21.99
N TYR A 73 -0.94 6.12 -22.84
CA TYR A 73 -0.98 5.98 -24.30
C TYR A 73 0.40 6.19 -24.95
N SER A 74 1.30 6.95 -24.33
CA SER A 74 2.64 7.17 -24.87
C SER A 74 3.52 5.91 -24.74
N PRO A 75 4.12 5.44 -25.84
CA PRO A 75 5.03 4.28 -25.83
C PRO A 75 6.31 4.55 -25.02
N GLU A 76 6.71 5.81 -24.84
CA GLU A 76 7.89 6.19 -24.06
C GLU A 76 7.69 5.97 -22.54
N HIS A 77 6.45 5.80 -22.08
CA HIS A 77 6.10 5.60 -20.68
C HIS A 77 5.69 4.16 -20.33
N ALA A 78 6.00 3.18 -21.20
CA ALA A 78 5.57 1.80 -21.03
C ALA A 78 6.00 1.15 -19.69
N LEU A 79 7.18 1.48 -19.17
CA LEU A 79 7.68 1.02 -17.87
C LEU A 79 6.87 1.62 -16.70
N TYR A 80 6.57 2.92 -16.78
CA TYR A 80 5.77 3.62 -15.76
C TYR A 80 4.32 3.14 -15.75
N LYS A 81 3.74 2.89 -16.93
CA LYS A 81 2.41 2.28 -17.06
C LYS A 81 2.33 0.94 -16.35
N LYS A 82 3.33 0.06 -16.53
CA LYS A 82 3.39 -1.24 -15.83
C LYS A 82 3.46 -1.06 -14.31
N ASN A 83 4.26 -0.12 -13.81
CA ASN A 83 4.36 0.16 -12.38
C ASN A 83 3.06 0.72 -11.79
N ILE A 84 2.37 1.62 -12.50
CA ILE A 84 1.08 2.16 -12.07
C ILE A 84 0.04 1.04 -11.98
N PHE A 85 -0.04 0.17 -12.99
CA PHE A 85 -0.93 -1.00 -12.96
C PHE A 85 -0.60 -1.97 -11.82
N ALA A 86 0.68 -2.29 -11.63
CA ALA A 86 1.13 -3.17 -10.55
C ALA A 86 0.78 -2.59 -9.17
N GLY A 87 0.97 -1.28 -8.99
CA GLY A 87 0.62 -0.61 -7.74
C GLY A 87 -0.89 -0.52 -7.51
N CYS A 88 -1.69 -0.26 -8.55
CA CYS A 88 -3.15 -0.34 -8.44
C CYS A 88 -3.62 -1.74 -8.03
N LEU A 89 -3.05 -2.79 -8.65
CA LEU A 89 -3.34 -4.17 -8.29
C LEU A 89 -2.94 -4.47 -6.83
N LEU A 90 -1.79 -3.96 -6.40
CA LEU A 90 -1.35 -4.06 -5.02
C LEU A 90 -2.33 -3.37 -4.06
N CYS A 91 -2.84 -2.18 -4.38
CA CYS A 91 -3.88 -1.51 -3.56
C CYS A 91 -5.16 -2.34 -3.42
N VAL A 92 -5.60 -3.03 -4.46
CA VAL A 92 -6.77 -3.93 -4.38
C VAL A 92 -6.48 -5.09 -3.42
N ILE A 93 -5.30 -5.71 -3.50
CA ILE A 93 -4.90 -6.79 -2.60
C ILE A 93 -4.81 -6.27 -1.15
N LEU A 94 -4.21 -5.11 -0.93
CA LEU A 94 -4.13 -4.50 0.40
C LEU A 94 -5.51 -4.17 0.97
N PHE A 95 -6.45 -3.72 0.13
CA PHE A 95 -7.83 -3.49 0.56
C PHE A 95 -8.49 -4.77 1.06
N VAL A 96 -8.37 -5.87 0.30
CA VAL A 96 -8.88 -7.19 0.74
C VAL A 96 -8.21 -7.61 2.05
N LEU A 97 -6.90 -7.41 2.18
CA LEU A 97 -6.17 -7.75 3.39
C LEU A 97 -6.58 -6.89 4.60
N VAL A 98 -6.84 -5.60 4.39
CA VAL A 98 -7.38 -4.70 5.43
C VAL A 98 -8.76 -5.19 5.87
N VAL A 99 -9.67 -5.48 4.94
CA VAL A 99 -11.00 -6.00 5.25
C VAL A 99 -10.92 -7.31 6.05
N TYR A 100 -10.09 -8.25 5.59
CA TYR A 100 -9.85 -9.51 6.28
C TYR A 100 -9.26 -9.30 7.68
N SER A 101 -8.22 -8.47 7.79
CA SER A 101 -7.59 -8.13 9.07
C SER A 101 -8.60 -7.54 10.05
N THR A 102 -9.38 -6.56 9.61
CA THR A 102 -10.46 -5.95 10.40
C THR A 102 -11.47 -7.00 10.85
N TYR A 103 -11.94 -7.87 9.95
CA TYR A 103 -12.86 -8.96 10.31
C TYR A 103 -12.28 -9.81 11.45
N THR A 104 -11.04 -10.28 11.34
CA THR A 104 -10.41 -11.14 12.37
C THR A 104 -10.07 -10.42 13.69
N VAL A 105 -10.08 -9.09 13.71
CA VAL A 105 -9.91 -8.32 14.96
C VAL A 105 -11.23 -8.29 15.73
N PHE A 106 -12.35 -8.09 15.02
CA PHE A 106 -13.68 -7.91 15.62
C PHE A 106 -14.48 -9.20 15.80
N TYR A 107 -14.25 -10.21 14.95
CA TYR A 107 -14.85 -11.54 14.99
C TYR A 107 -13.77 -12.61 15.16
#